data_AF-A0A843RVE6-F1
#
_entry.id   AF-A0A843RVE6-F1
#
_cell.length_a   1.000
_cell.length_b   1.000
_cell.length_c   1.000
_cell.angle_alpha   90.00
_cell.angle_beta   90.00
_cell.angle_gamma   90.00
#
_symmetry.space_group_name_H-M   'P 1'
#
loop_
_entity.id
_entity.type
_entity.pdbx_description
1 polymer ?
#
loop_
_entity_poly.entity_id
_entity_poly.type
_entity_poly.pdbx_seq_one_letter_code
_entity_poly.pdbx_strand_id
1 'polypeptide(L)'
;MDDRPITRVHREHRAVQQELIRLERIVARVDGSKRAKVLLTAVGDFVETCDRRIEPHLAIEERSIYPHLRERLPAENDAVDAAIREHETLRELIGLLRVRSGRLRSDEPDSDVEIAETVRDLATLWRAHAHRVDEVVGPLLKSLKEEPHA
;
A
#
# COMPACT_ATOMS: atom_id res chain seq x y z
N MET A 1 -0.44 -25.72 -6.46
CA MET A 1 0.19 -24.62 -5.70
C MET A 1 -0.80 -24.13 -4.64
N ASP A 2 -0.34 -23.97 -3.41
CA ASP A 2 -1.12 -23.62 -2.21
C ASP A 2 -1.92 -22.30 -2.32
N ASP A 3 -3.13 -22.21 -1.77
CA ASP A 3 -3.99 -20.99 -1.75
C ASP A 3 -3.60 -19.99 -0.65
N ARG A 4 -2.69 -20.39 0.24
CA ARG A 4 -2.19 -19.55 1.33
C ARG A 4 -1.58 -18.21 0.87
N PRO A 5 -0.90 -18.07 -0.28
CA PRO A 5 -0.33 -16.78 -0.72
C PRO A 5 -1.39 -15.72 -1.05
N ILE A 6 -2.39 -16.04 -1.88
CA ILE A 6 -3.43 -15.07 -2.29
C ILE A 6 -4.33 -14.70 -1.11
N THR A 7 -4.73 -15.70 -0.31
CA THR A 7 -5.52 -15.45 0.90
C THR A 7 -4.77 -14.56 1.90
N ARG A 8 -3.44 -14.72 1.97
CA ARG A 8 -2.57 -13.86 2.78
C ARG A 8 -2.52 -12.43 2.21
N VAL A 9 -2.35 -12.27 0.90
CA VAL A 9 -2.35 -10.97 0.20
C VAL A 9 -3.64 -10.20 0.50
N HIS A 10 -4.82 -10.80 0.28
CA HIS A 10 -6.10 -10.14 0.56
C HIS A 10 -6.29 -9.76 2.04
N ARG A 11 -5.74 -10.55 2.97
CA ARG A 11 -5.77 -10.22 4.40
C ARG A 11 -4.85 -9.04 4.71
N GLU A 12 -3.68 -8.97 4.08
CA GLU A 12 -2.73 -7.87 4.22
C GLU A 12 -3.31 -6.57 3.61
N HIS A 13 -3.96 -6.63 2.44
CA HIS A 13 -4.73 -5.52 1.85
C HIS A 13 -5.74 -4.91 2.81
N ARG A 14 -6.60 -5.75 3.39
CA ARG A 14 -7.63 -5.29 4.34
C ARG A 14 -7.02 -4.68 5.59
N ALA A 15 -5.94 -5.26 6.12
CA ALA A 15 -5.30 -4.74 7.31
C ALA A 15 -4.68 -3.36 7.08
N VAL A 16 -3.96 -3.16 5.98
CA VAL A 16 -3.38 -1.85 5.64
C VAL A 16 -4.47 -0.84 5.34
N GLN A 17 -5.55 -1.24 4.65
CA GLN A 17 -6.69 -0.37 4.38
C GLN A 17 -7.34 0.15 5.68
N GLN A 18 -7.44 -0.69 6.71
CA GLN A 18 -7.97 -0.30 8.01
C GLN A 18 -7.07 0.72 8.72
N GLU A 19 -5.75 0.55 8.68
CA GLU A 19 -4.81 1.51 9.24
C GLU A 19 -4.83 2.85 8.47
N LEU A 20 -4.93 2.82 7.14
CA LEU A 20 -5.09 4.04 6.32
C LEU A 20 -6.38 4.78 6.67
N ILE A 21 -7.51 4.09 6.79
CA ILE A 21 -8.79 4.70 7.21
C ILE A 21 -8.66 5.31 8.61
N ARG A 22 -7.96 4.65 9.52
CA ARG A 22 -7.70 5.19 10.86
C ARG A 22 -6.86 6.47 10.78
N LEU A 23 -5.79 6.47 9.98
CA LEU A 23 -4.91 7.62 9.80
C LEU A 23 -5.64 8.80 9.15
N GLU A 24 -6.42 8.57 8.09
CA GLU A 24 -7.27 9.59 7.44
C GLU A 24 -8.22 10.25 8.45
N ARG A 25 -8.87 9.47 9.32
CA ARG A 25 -9.77 10.02 10.36
C ARG A 25 -9.03 10.87 11.38
N ILE A 26 -7.80 10.50 11.76
CA ILE A 26 -6.99 11.27 12.71
C ILE A 26 -6.60 12.60 12.08
N VAL A 27 -6.06 12.56 10.86
CA VAL A 27 -5.66 13.73 10.06
C VAL A 27 -6.81 14.72 9.90
N ALA A 28 -8.02 14.22 9.62
CA ALA A 28 -9.20 15.05 9.38
C ALA A 28 -9.79 15.70 10.65
N ARG A 29 -9.50 15.16 11.84
CA ARG A 29 -10.17 15.57 13.10
C ARG A 29 -9.29 16.33 14.06
N VAL A 30 -7.98 16.22 13.94
CA VAL A 30 -7.09 16.80 14.93
C VAL A 30 -6.95 18.31 14.69
N ASP A 31 -7.03 19.13 15.72
CA ASP A 31 -6.87 20.57 15.63
C ASP A 31 -6.11 21.12 16.86
N GLY A 32 -5.75 22.40 16.79
CA GLY A 32 -5.18 23.13 17.92
C GLY A 32 -3.82 22.60 18.41
N SER A 33 -3.49 22.93 19.67
CA SER A 33 -2.15 22.80 20.23
C SER A 33 -1.65 21.35 20.43
N LYS A 34 -2.51 20.34 20.29
CA LYS A 34 -2.13 18.92 20.39
C LYS A 34 -1.95 18.23 19.02
N ARG A 35 -2.23 18.95 17.93
CA ARG A 35 -2.22 18.43 16.56
C ARG A 35 -0.91 17.76 16.19
N ALA A 36 0.22 18.46 16.35
CA ALA A 36 1.53 17.94 15.99
C ALA A 36 1.85 16.62 16.71
N LYS A 37 1.64 16.53 18.02
CA LYS A 37 1.93 15.32 18.81
C LYS A 37 1.10 14.11 18.36
N VAL A 38 -0.19 14.31 18.12
CA VAL A 38 -1.11 13.25 17.68
C VAL A 38 -0.75 12.78 16.28
N LEU A 39 -0.49 13.71 15.34
CA LEU A 39 -0.07 13.38 13.99
C LEU A 39 1.26 12.63 13.97
N LEU A 40 2.26 13.08 14.73
CA LEU A 40 3.56 12.41 14.82
C LEU A 40 3.44 10.97 15.33
N THR A 41 2.58 10.73 16.31
CA THR A 41 2.33 9.37 16.82
C THR A 41 1.63 8.51 15.77
N ALA A 42 0.54 9.02 15.18
CA ALA A 42 -0.24 8.26 14.20
C ALA A 42 0.55 7.95 12.93
N VAL A 43 1.32 8.92 12.43
CA VAL A 43 2.20 8.73 11.27
C VAL A 43 3.34 7.77 11.61
N GLY A 44 3.91 7.87 12.81
CA GLY A 44 4.94 6.93 13.29
C GLY A 44 4.44 5.47 13.30
N ASP A 45 3.28 5.22 13.90
CA ASP A 45 2.65 3.90 13.94
C ASP A 45 2.37 3.36 12.52
N PHE A 46 1.92 4.23 11.62
CA PHE A 46 1.66 3.86 10.23
C PHE A 46 2.94 3.54 9.47
N VAL A 47 4.01 4.33 9.63
CA VAL A 47 5.31 4.03 8.99
C VAL A 47 5.88 2.70 9.48
N GLU A 48 5.76 2.38 10.78
CA GLU A 48 6.16 1.06 11.28
C GLU A 48 5.33 -0.06 10.61
N THR A 49 4.03 0.19 10.41
CA THR A 49 3.15 -0.74 9.68
C THR A 49 3.62 -0.92 8.24
N CYS A 50 4.04 0.15 7.55
CA CYS A 50 4.59 0.07 6.20
C CYS A 50 5.82 -0.84 6.16
N ASP A 51 6.78 -0.64 7.07
CA ASP A 51 8.03 -1.40 7.11
C ASP A 51 7.79 -2.88 7.42
N ARG A 52 6.84 -3.17 8.31
CA ARG A 52 6.58 -4.54 8.78
C ARG A 52 5.63 -5.32 7.88
N ARG A 53 4.78 -4.65 7.10
CA ARG A 53 3.71 -5.29 6.34
C ARG A 53 3.71 -4.93 4.87
N ILE A 54 3.72 -3.64 4.52
CA ILE A 54 3.61 -3.22 3.13
C ILE A 54 4.86 -3.62 2.34
N GLU A 55 6.06 -3.26 2.79
CA GLU A 55 7.26 -3.56 2.00
C GLU A 55 7.49 -5.07 1.78
N PRO A 56 7.37 -5.93 2.81
CA PRO A 56 7.45 -7.37 2.61
C PRO A 56 6.37 -7.92 1.67
N HIS A 57 5.17 -7.33 1.70
CA HIS A 57 4.06 -7.72 0.84
C HIS A 57 4.36 -7.40 -0.63
N LEU A 58 4.69 -6.14 -0.94
CA LEU A 58 5.04 -5.72 -2.31
C LEU A 58 6.21 -6.55 -2.87
N ALA A 59 7.21 -6.84 -2.03
CA ALA A 59 8.35 -7.66 -2.42
C ALA A 59 7.96 -9.12 -2.75
N ILE A 60 6.96 -9.70 -2.06
CA ILE A 60 6.46 -11.04 -2.38
C ILE A 60 5.82 -11.05 -3.76
N GLU A 61 4.99 -10.04 -4.05
CA GLU A 61 4.31 -9.93 -5.33
C GLU A 61 5.31 -9.77 -6.47
N GLU A 62 6.25 -8.83 -6.34
CA GLU A 62 7.27 -8.53 -7.34
C GLU A 62 8.23 -9.70 -7.60
N ARG A 63 8.63 -10.44 -6.55
CA ARG A 63 9.63 -11.51 -6.69
C ARG A 63 9.05 -12.87 -7.02
N SER A 64 7.78 -13.09 -6.68
CA SER A 64 7.19 -14.44 -6.74
C SER A 64 5.96 -14.49 -7.64
N ILE A 65 5.05 -13.53 -7.53
CA ILE A 65 3.75 -13.58 -8.19
C ILE A 65 3.86 -13.03 -9.62
N TYR A 66 4.35 -11.80 -9.77
CA TYR A 66 4.42 -11.10 -11.05
C TYR A 66 5.29 -11.83 -12.09
N PRO A 67 6.46 -12.42 -11.75
CA PRO A 67 7.23 -13.20 -12.71
C PRO A 67 6.44 -14.41 -13.27
N HIS A 68 5.70 -15.11 -12.41
CA HIS A 68 4.87 -16.25 -12.83
C HIS A 68 3.72 -15.82 -13.75
N LEU A 69 3.08 -14.68 -13.46
CA LEU A 69 2.04 -14.14 -14.32
C LEU A 69 2.58 -13.74 -15.68
N ARG A 70 3.74 -13.08 -15.73
CA ARG A 70 4.36 -12.70 -17.00
C ARG A 70 4.75 -13.89 -17.86
N GLU A 71 5.24 -14.97 -17.24
CA GLU A 71 5.62 -16.19 -17.94
C GLU A 71 4.41 -16.91 -18.54
N ARG A 72 3.31 -17.02 -17.77
CA ARG A 72 2.17 -17.85 -18.17
C ARG A 72 1.06 -17.08 -18.88
N LEU A 73 1.00 -15.76 -18.70
CA LEU A 73 -0.05 -14.88 -19.22
C LEU A 73 0.57 -13.60 -19.81
N PRO A 74 1.37 -13.70 -20.89
CA PRO A 74 2.07 -12.55 -21.46
C PRO A 74 1.14 -11.45 -21.97
N ALA A 75 -0.11 -11.79 -22.30
CA ALA A 75 -1.15 -10.81 -22.67
C ALA A 75 -1.51 -9.85 -21.53
N GLU A 76 -1.24 -10.23 -20.28
CA GLU A 76 -1.56 -9.46 -19.08
C GLU A 76 -0.36 -8.65 -18.54
N ASN A 77 0.75 -8.60 -19.29
CA ASN A 77 1.97 -7.90 -18.85
C ASN A 77 1.73 -6.42 -18.54
N ASP A 78 0.86 -5.74 -19.28
CA ASP A 78 0.52 -4.33 -19.02
C ASP A 78 -0.12 -4.12 -17.64
N ALA A 79 -0.95 -5.08 -17.19
CA ALA A 79 -1.58 -5.03 -15.87
C ALA A 79 -0.55 -5.26 -14.75
N VAL A 80 0.40 -6.17 -14.96
CA VAL A 80 1.53 -6.40 -14.04
C VAL A 80 2.42 -5.16 -13.96
N ASP A 81 2.73 -4.54 -15.10
CA ASP A 81 3.55 -3.33 -15.16
C ASP A 81 2.87 -2.15 -14.45
N ALA A 82 1.54 -2.05 -14.59
CA ALA A 82 0.77 -1.05 -13.85
C ALA A 82 0.88 -1.27 -12.34
N ALA A 83 0.75 -2.51 -11.86
CA ALA A 83 0.88 -2.82 -10.43
C ALA A 83 2.29 -2.51 -9.89
N ILE A 84 3.35 -2.83 -10.64
CA ILE A 84 4.72 -2.49 -10.26
C ILE A 84 4.92 -0.96 -10.15
N ARG A 85 4.40 -0.18 -11.09
CA ARG A 85 4.44 1.29 -11.00
C ARG A 85 3.67 1.81 -9.78
N GLU A 86 2.54 1.21 -9.45
CA GLU A 86 1.80 1.54 -8.23
C GLU A 86 2.66 1.27 -6.98
N HIS A 87 3.45 0.20 -6.94
CA HIS A 87 4.37 -0.08 -5.84
C HIS A 87 5.46 0.98 -5.70
N GLU A 88 6.04 1.42 -6.82
CA GLU A 88 7.03 2.51 -6.84
C GLU A 88 6.43 3.79 -6.26
N THR A 89 5.23 4.19 -6.73
CA THR A 89 4.54 5.37 -6.20
C THR A 89 4.14 5.21 -4.73
N LEU A 90 3.73 4.02 -4.28
CA LEU A 90 3.48 3.74 -2.86
C LEU A 90 4.74 3.97 -2.02
N ARG A 91 5.90 3.47 -2.46
CA ARG A 91 7.18 3.66 -1.76
C ARG A 91 7.58 5.14 -1.71
N GLU A 92 7.39 5.87 -2.81
CA GLU A 92 7.64 7.32 -2.86
C GLU A 92 6.77 8.08 -1.87
N LEU A 93 5.48 7.81 -1.84
CA LEU A 93 4.55 8.46 -0.92
C LEU A 93 4.85 8.11 0.55
N ILE A 94 5.23 6.87 0.86
CA ILE A 94 5.69 6.50 2.22
C ILE A 94 6.98 7.24 2.57
N GLY A 95 7.92 7.37 1.64
CA GLY A 95 9.14 8.16 1.81
C GLY A 95 8.84 9.63 2.09
N LEU A 96 7.92 10.22 1.32
CA LEU A 96 7.47 11.60 1.48
C LEU A 96 6.79 11.80 2.84
N LEU A 97 5.97 10.85 3.28
CA LEU A 97 5.33 10.88 4.60
C LEU A 97 6.38 10.91 5.72
N ARG A 98 7.47 10.14 5.61
CA ARG A 98 8.59 10.18 6.57
C ARG A 98 9.24 11.56 6.61
N VAL A 99 9.57 12.13 5.45
CA VAL A 99 10.18 13.47 5.36
C VAL A 99 9.28 14.53 6.00
N ARG A 100 8.00 14.56 5.63
CA ARG A 100 7.01 15.51 6.15
C ARG A 100 6.79 15.35 7.65
N SER A 101 6.81 14.11 8.16
CA SER A 101 6.76 13.86 9.60
C SER A 101 8.00 14.41 10.33
N GLY A 102 9.17 14.41 9.68
CA GLY A 102 10.38 15.05 10.20
C GLY A 102 10.23 16.56 10.32
N ARG A 103 9.69 17.21 9.29
CA ARG A 103 9.39 18.66 9.27
C ARG A 103 8.40 19.07 10.35
N LEU A 104 7.36 18.24 10.58
CA LEU A 104 6.41 18.46 11.67
C LEU A 104 7.08 18.43 13.06
N ARG A 105 8.18 17.69 13.25
CA ARG A 105 8.95 17.72 14.52
C ARG A 105 9.74 19.03 14.69
N SER A 106 10.10 19.67 13.58
CA SER A 106 10.80 20.94 13.53
C SER A 106 9.86 22.16 13.55
N ASP A 107 8.55 21.93 13.71
CA ASP A 107 7.50 22.97 13.68
C ASP A 107 7.50 23.82 12.39
N GLU A 108 7.84 23.18 11.26
CA GLU A 108 7.80 23.83 9.96
C GLU A 108 6.35 24.13 9.52
N PRO A 109 6.06 25.33 8.98
CA PRO A 109 4.73 25.70 8.49
C PRO A 109 4.18 24.68 7.50
N ASP A 110 2.85 24.51 7.50
CA ASP A 110 2.09 23.67 6.57
C ASP A 110 2.43 22.16 6.57
N SER A 111 3.37 21.70 7.41
CA SER A 111 3.76 20.28 7.49
C SER A 111 2.58 19.34 7.75
N ASP A 112 1.59 19.80 8.50
CA ASP A 112 0.39 19.05 8.82
C ASP A 112 -0.59 18.94 7.63
N VAL A 113 -0.70 19.99 6.82
CA VAL A 113 -1.46 19.99 5.56
C VAL A 113 -0.79 19.06 4.56
N GLU A 114 0.53 19.14 4.43
CA GLU A 114 1.31 18.25 3.57
C GLU A 114 1.15 16.78 3.99
N ILE A 115 1.20 16.48 5.30
CA ILE A 115 0.92 15.13 5.81
C ILE A 115 -0.49 14.69 5.42
N ALA A 116 -1.48 15.58 5.55
CA ALA A 116 -2.86 15.28 5.24
C ALA A 116 -3.08 14.94 3.76
N GLU A 117 -2.37 15.62 2.86
CA GLU A 117 -2.35 15.34 1.43
C GLU A 117 -1.72 13.97 1.15
N THR A 118 -0.52 13.71 1.68
CA THR A 118 0.16 12.41 1.47
C THR A 118 -0.69 11.25 1.95
N VAL A 119 -1.36 11.38 3.10
CA VAL A 119 -2.23 10.33 3.63
C VAL A 119 -3.42 10.06 2.70
N ARG A 120 -4.02 11.10 2.12
CA ARG A 120 -5.12 10.95 1.15
C ARG A 120 -4.65 10.29 -0.15
N ASP A 121 -3.48 10.67 -0.64
CA ASP A 121 -2.90 10.10 -1.85
C ASP A 121 -2.56 8.62 -1.63
N LEU A 122 -1.93 8.28 -0.48
CA LEU A 122 -1.67 6.89 -0.07
C LEU A 122 -2.96 6.07 0.02
N ALA A 123 -3.99 6.59 0.68
CA ALA A 123 -5.25 5.90 0.81
C ALA A 123 -5.95 5.67 -0.53
N THR A 124 -5.86 6.64 -1.44
CA THR A 124 -6.43 6.55 -2.78
C THR A 124 -5.68 5.49 -3.61
N LEU A 125 -4.36 5.57 -3.64
CA LEU A 125 -3.52 4.63 -4.39
C LEU A 125 -3.64 3.21 -3.84
N TRP A 126 -3.62 3.02 -2.51
CA TRP A 126 -3.77 1.70 -1.90
C TRP A 126 -5.11 1.05 -2.23
N ARG A 127 -6.21 1.80 -2.21
CA ARG A 127 -7.53 1.26 -2.61
C ARG A 127 -7.54 0.80 -4.07
N ALA A 128 -6.98 1.61 -4.97
CA ALA A 128 -6.90 1.27 -6.38
C ALA A 128 -6.03 0.04 -6.61
N HIS A 129 -4.87 -0.01 -5.95
CA HIS A 129 -3.94 -1.12 -6.00
C HIS A 129 -4.56 -2.42 -5.46
N ALA A 130 -5.11 -2.40 -4.23
CA ALA A 130 -5.76 -3.56 -3.63
C ALA A 130 -6.94 -4.06 -4.48
N HIS A 131 -7.73 -3.17 -5.06
CA HIS A 131 -8.80 -3.55 -5.99
C HIS A 131 -8.26 -4.23 -7.25
N ARG A 132 -7.21 -3.69 -7.88
CA ARG A 132 -6.56 -4.29 -9.05
C ARG A 132 -6.04 -5.69 -8.72
N VAL A 133 -5.35 -5.84 -7.59
CA VAL A 133 -4.79 -7.14 -7.23
C VAL A 133 -5.90 -8.14 -6.87
N ASP A 134 -6.89 -7.73 -6.07
CA ASP A 134 -7.96 -8.65 -5.63
C ASP A 134 -8.87 -9.08 -6.80
N GLU A 135 -9.19 -8.17 -7.73
CA GLU A 135 -10.18 -8.41 -8.80
C GLU A 135 -9.56 -8.78 -10.16
N VAL A 136 -8.29 -8.45 -10.41
CA VAL A 136 -7.61 -8.79 -11.67
C VAL A 136 -6.56 -9.87 -11.42
N VAL A 137 -5.57 -9.59 -10.57
CA VAL A 137 -4.45 -10.51 -10.35
C VAL A 137 -4.89 -11.80 -9.65
N GLY A 138 -5.76 -11.70 -8.66
CA GLY A 138 -6.30 -12.83 -7.90
C GLY A 138 -6.97 -13.88 -8.77
N PRO A 139 -7.94 -13.51 -9.64
CA PRO A 139 -8.52 -14.43 -10.61
C PRO A 139 -7.53 -15.05 -11.59
N LEU A 140 -6.59 -14.27 -12.14
CA LEU A 140 -5.57 -14.81 -13.06
C LEU A 140 -4.73 -15.91 -12.39
N LEU A 141 -4.33 -15.71 -11.13
CA LEU A 141 -3.59 -16.73 -10.37
C LEU A 141 -4.41 -17.98 -10.09
N LYS A 142 -5.74 -17.87 -9.94
CA LYS A 142 -6.63 -19.04 -9.79
C LYS A 142 -6.72 -19.81 -11.10
N SER A 143 -6.92 -19.12 -12.22
CA SER A 143 -6.98 -19.75 -13.55
C SER A 143 -5.72 -20.55 -13.86
N LEU A 144 -4.54 -20.05 -13.49
CA LEU A 144 -3.26 -20.78 -13.65
C LEU A 144 -3.16 -22.08 -12.83
N LYS A 145 -4.00 -22.28 -11.82
CA LYS A 145 -4.09 -23.53 -11.05
C LYS A 145 -5.06 -24.54 -11.67
N GLU A 146 -6.07 -24.04 -12.38
CA GLU A 146 -7.14 -24.85 -12.95
C GLU A 146 -6.78 -25.40 -14.33
N GLU A 147 -5.79 -24.83 -15.03
CA GLU A 147 -5.23 -25.43 -16.25
C GLU A 147 -4.52 -26.75 -15.92
N PRO A 148 -5.05 -27.91 -16.36
CA PRO A 148 -4.36 -29.17 -16.23
C PRO A 148 -3.12 -29.13 -17.13
N HIS A 149 -1.98 -29.61 -16.62
CA HIS A 149 -0.76 -29.78 -17.40
C HIS A 149 -1.07 -30.65 -18.63
N ALA A 150 -1.26 -30.01 -19.78
CA ALA A 150 -1.39 -30.63 -21.09
C ALA A 150 -0.01 -30.93 -21.67
#